data_AF-A0A139P6W0-F1
#
_entry.id   AF-A0A139P6W0-F1
#
_cell.length_a   1.000
_cell.length_b   1.000
_cell.length_c   1.000
_cell.angle_alpha   90.00
_cell.angle_beta   90.00
_cell.angle_gamma   90.00
#
_symmetry.space_group_name_H-M   'P 1'
#
loop_
_entity.id
_entity.type
_entity.pdbx_description
1 polymer ?
#
loop_
_entity_poly.entity_id
_entity_poly.type
_entity_poly.pdbx_seq_one_letter_code
_entity_poly.pdbx_strand_id
1 'polypeptide(L)'
;MKNNFRKEIESIQNGISYDPDSSPYSWKHFSDFYIIKHWRDVKDFDFNNLQEIKNKGIIRLISRTASNNSKFGDFELAGDTDFNFKEDTSVEKISKYEKFRKLLEQENIDSKEFGKLELCKRNHHTLVNFSLMPRTGGMNSFKGTFKGENENFCFDRFDSFVYNLNNFYCKSDPLIISRPNGKYLEKFLSAFENIYDYCRVFNFIDDRDFVDRIIKEGQQPISNGEDVIRCMNLAIDYWNIKEKYFLEHLD
;
A
#
# COMPACT_ATOMS: atom_id res chain seq x y z
N MET A 1 5.64 -23.48 -11.11
CA MET A 1 5.28 -23.29 -9.69
C MET A 1 3.88 -22.74 -9.66
N LYS A 2 2.95 -23.27 -8.84
CA LYS A 2 1.66 -22.60 -8.64
C LYS A 2 1.98 -21.22 -8.04
N ASN A 3 1.53 -20.15 -8.69
CA ASN A 3 1.74 -18.81 -8.16
C ASN A 3 0.96 -18.69 -6.86
N ASN A 4 1.68 -18.48 -5.75
CA ASN A 4 1.12 -18.27 -4.43
C ASN A 4 1.42 -16.84 -4.03
N PHE A 5 0.49 -15.93 -4.35
CA PHE A 5 0.61 -14.51 -4.07
C PHE A 5 0.52 -14.16 -2.58
N ARG A 6 0.08 -15.13 -1.75
CA ARG A 6 0.00 -15.04 -0.29
C ARG A 6 1.19 -15.67 0.42
N LYS A 7 2.20 -16.12 -0.32
CA LYS A 7 3.46 -16.53 0.28
C LYS A 7 4.16 -15.28 0.83
N GLU A 8 4.63 -15.37 2.08
CA GLU A 8 5.45 -14.32 2.69
C GLU A 8 6.72 -14.06 1.87
N ILE A 9 7.00 -12.79 1.65
CA ILE A 9 8.21 -12.29 1.01
C ILE A 9 9.21 -11.99 2.10
N GLU A 10 10.26 -12.81 2.15
CA GLU A 10 11.33 -12.67 3.14
C GLU A 10 12.15 -11.41 2.89
N SER A 11 12.58 -10.76 3.99
CA SER A 11 13.46 -9.59 3.93
C SER A 11 14.87 -9.96 3.47
N ILE A 12 15.38 -11.14 3.84
CA ILE A 12 16.71 -11.61 3.40
C ILE A 12 16.55 -12.37 2.09
N GLN A 13 17.10 -11.81 1.00
CA GLN A 13 17.10 -12.44 -0.32
C GLN A 13 18.54 -12.53 -0.81
N ASN A 14 18.99 -13.76 -1.08
CA ASN A 14 20.38 -14.04 -1.47
C ASN A 14 21.43 -13.44 -0.51
N GLY A 15 21.16 -13.46 0.80
CA GLY A 15 22.05 -12.91 1.83
C GLY A 15 22.01 -11.39 1.98
N ILE A 16 21.16 -10.69 1.23
CA ILE A 16 21.00 -9.24 1.30
C ILE A 16 19.67 -8.90 1.98
N SER A 17 19.71 -7.95 2.91
CA SER A 17 18.52 -7.47 3.62
C SER A 17 17.81 -6.39 2.79
N TYR A 18 16.63 -6.73 2.28
CA TYR A 18 15.72 -5.84 1.57
C TYR A 18 14.48 -5.55 2.42
N ASP A 19 13.86 -4.40 2.14
CA ASP A 19 12.48 -4.19 2.52
C ASP A 19 11.58 -5.07 1.64
N PRO A 20 10.72 -5.94 2.21
CA PRO A 20 9.95 -6.92 1.43
C PRO A 20 9.17 -6.30 0.28
N ASP A 21 8.51 -5.16 0.49
CA ASP A 21 7.69 -4.48 -0.52
C ASP A 21 8.53 -3.87 -1.67
N SER A 22 9.83 -3.68 -1.46
CA SER A 22 10.76 -3.01 -2.37
C SER A 22 11.99 -3.89 -2.65
N SER A 23 11.78 -5.19 -2.73
CA SER A 23 12.81 -6.22 -2.95
C SER A 23 12.86 -6.71 -4.40
N PRO A 24 13.93 -7.43 -4.82
CA PRO A 24 13.98 -8.03 -6.16
C PRO A 24 12.76 -8.89 -6.50
N TYR A 25 12.26 -9.66 -5.53
CA TYR A 25 11.07 -10.50 -5.72
C TYR A 25 9.81 -9.67 -5.97
N SER A 26 9.61 -8.60 -5.19
CA SER A 26 8.45 -7.71 -5.37
C SER A 26 8.53 -6.93 -6.68
N TRP A 27 9.72 -6.47 -7.09
CA TRP A 27 9.89 -5.81 -8.39
C TRP A 27 9.68 -6.73 -9.59
N LYS A 28 10.04 -8.02 -9.46
CA LYS A 28 9.65 -9.00 -10.47
C LYS A 28 8.12 -9.06 -10.59
N HIS A 29 7.41 -9.16 -9.46
CA HIS A 29 5.94 -9.14 -9.47
C HIS A 29 5.38 -7.84 -10.07
N PHE A 30 5.93 -6.68 -9.73
CA PHE A 30 5.48 -5.42 -10.32
C PHE A 30 5.69 -5.38 -11.84
N SER A 31 6.80 -5.93 -12.33
CA SER A 31 7.07 -6.00 -13.77
C SER A 31 6.11 -6.94 -14.51
N ASP A 32 5.61 -7.98 -13.84
CA ASP A 32 4.64 -8.92 -14.40
C ASP A 32 3.23 -8.29 -14.55
N PHE A 33 2.86 -7.31 -13.70
CA PHE A 33 1.48 -6.77 -13.65
C PHE A 33 1.32 -5.28 -14.01
N TYR A 34 2.30 -4.44 -13.70
CA TYR A 34 2.32 -3.04 -14.17
C TYR A 34 2.88 -3.00 -15.59
N ILE A 35 2.10 -3.47 -16.55
CA ILE A 35 2.47 -3.52 -17.97
C ILE A 35 1.71 -2.49 -18.78
N ILE A 36 2.16 -2.17 -20.00
CA ILE A 36 1.54 -1.15 -20.87
C ILE A 36 0.04 -1.38 -21.10
N LYS A 37 -0.39 -2.65 -21.18
CA LYS A 37 -1.81 -3.03 -21.32
C LYS A 37 -2.65 -2.56 -20.13
N HIS A 38 -2.10 -2.61 -18.92
CA HIS A 38 -2.73 -2.20 -17.68
C HIS A 38 -2.56 -0.69 -17.41
N TRP A 39 -1.31 -0.23 -17.52
CA TRP A 39 -0.89 1.13 -17.25
C TRP A 39 0.01 1.66 -18.37
N ARG A 40 -0.56 2.47 -19.28
CA ARG A 40 0.15 2.96 -20.47
C ARG A 40 1.41 3.76 -20.15
N ASP A 41 1.41 4.46 -19.02
CA ASP A 41 2.50 5.34 -18.61
C ASP A 41 3.63 4.60 -17.88
N VAL A 42 3.51 3.27 -17.64
CA VAL A 42 4.62 2.49 -17.08
C VAL A 42 5.88 2.62 -17.93
N LYS A 43 5.75 2.81 -19.25
CA LYS A 43 6.86 3.02 -20.17
C LYS A 43 7.72 4.26 -19.84
N ASP A 44 7.17 5.21 -19.09
CA ASP A 44 7.89 6.40 -18.65
C ASP A 44 8.80 6.11 -17.44
N PHE A 45 8.71 4.91 -16.87
CA PHE A 45 9.48 4.44 -15.72
C PHE A 45 10.44 3.31 -16.12
N ASP A 46 11.65 3.32 -15.56
CA ASP A 46 12.64 2.28 -15.80
C ASP A 46 12.55 1.20 -14.71
N PHE A 47 11.94 0.07 -15.05
CA PHE A 47 11.84 -1.09 -14.17
C PHE A 47 13.03 -2.05 -14.35
N ASN A 48 13.88 -1.82 -15.36
CA ASN A 48 15.05 -2.66 -15.64
C ASN A 48 16.29 -2.16 -14.89
N ASN A 49 16.39 -0.84 -14.68
CA ASN A 49 17.51 -0.20 -13.98
C ASN A 49 17.06 0.42 -12.65
N LEU A 50 16.69 -0.45 -11.70
CA LEU A 50 16.27 -0.05 -10.36
C LEU A 50 17.43 0.56 -9.57
N GLN A 51 17.16 1.60 -8.79
CA GLN A 51 18.14 2.21 -7.89
C GLN A 51 18.01 1.67 -6.48
N GLU A 52 19.14 1.52 -5.80
CA GLU A 52 19.19 1.12 -4.41
C GLU A 52 19.21 2.33 -3.47
N ILE A 53 18.27 2.36 -2.54
CA ILE A 53 18.30 3.27 -1.39
C ILE A 53 18.53 2.44 -0.13
N LYS A 54 19.55 2.80 0.64
CA LYS A 54 19.90 2.10 1.89
C LYS A 54 19.51 2.91 3.11
N ASN A 55 18.80 2.29 4.05
CA ASN A 55 18.47 2.87 5.34
C ASN A 55 18.70 1.86 6.46
N LYS A 56 19.58 2.18 7.43
CA LYS A 56 19.92 1.31 8.57
C LYS A 56 20.25 -0.14 8.17
N GLY A 57 20.95 -0.33 7.06
CA GLY A 57 21.35 -1.65 6.57
C GLY A 57 20.30 -2.38 5.70
N ILE A 58 19.08 -1.86 5.60
CA ILE A 58 18.00 -2.39 4.75
C ILE A 58 18.05 -1.67 3.41
N ILE A 59 17.95 -2.42 2.31
CA ILE A 59 17.91 -1.88 0.94
C ILE A 59 16.47 -1.82 0.45
N ARG A 60 16.13 -0.71 -0.22
CA ARG A 60 14.90 -0.54 -0.99
C ARG A 60 15.27 -0.30 -2.44
N LEU A 61 14.73 -1.11 -3.33
CA LEU A 61 14.78 -0.88 -4.77
C LEU A 61 13.69 0.09 -5.17
N ILE A 62 14.03 1.07 -6.00
CA ILE A 62 13.09 2.07 -6.53
C ILE A 62 13.21 2.16 -8.06
N SER A 63 12.11 2.48 -8.73
CA SER A 63 12.12 2.87 -10.14
C SER A 63 12.08 4.38 -10.24
N ARG A 64 12.84 4.92 -11.19
CA ARG A 64 12.77 6.33 -11.58
C ARG A 64 12.21 6.45 -12.99
N THR A 65 11.79 7.65 -13.35
CA THR A 65 11.49 7.96 -14.74
C THR A 65 12.69 7.67 -15.65
N ALA A 66 12.43 7.04 -16.79
CA ALA A 66 13.48 6.58 -17.73
C ALA A 66 14.23 7.73 -18.43
N SER A 67 13.66 8.95 -18.37
CA SER A 67 14.25 10.14 -18.97
C SER A 67 13.89 11.38 -18.17
N ASN A 68 14.83 12.33 -18.08
CA ASN A 68 14.59 13.65 -17.54
C ASN A 68 13.53 14.44 -18.34
N ASN A 69 13.24 14.03 -19.58
CA ASN A 69 12.18 14.58 -20.41
C ASN A 69 10.83 13.87 -20.22
N SER A 70 10.73 12.91 -19.29
CA SER A 70 9.47 12.28 -18.93
C SER A 70 8.41 13.33 -18.66
N LYS A 71 7.17 13.05 -19.05
CA LYS A 71 6.06 13.93 -18.74
C LYS A 71 5.88 14.11 -17.24
N PHE A 72 6.44 13.26 -16.37
CA PHE A 72 6.39 13.43 -14.91
C PHE A 72 7.61 14.16 -14.32
N GLY A 73 8.65 14.45 -15.11
CA GLY A 73 9.92 14.96 -14.62
C GLY A 73 10.75 13.89 -13.90
N ASP A 74 11.59 14.28 -12.93
CA ASP A 74 12.28 13.35 -12.03
C ASP A 74 11.28 12.80 -11.01
N PHE A 75 10.83 11.56 -11.21
CA PHE A 75 9.77 10.94 -10.43
C PHE A 75 10.16 9.53 -9.99
N GLU A 76 9.90 9.22 -8.72
CA GLU A 76 10.28 7.95 -8.10
C GLU A 76 9.05 7.15 -7.67
N LEU A 77 9.10 5.84 -7.94
CA LEU A 77 8.16 4.84 -7.44
C LEU A 77 8.91 3.81 -6.59
N ALA A 78 8.26 3.35 -5.53
CA ALA A 78 8.70 2.20 -4.74
C ALA A 78 7.50 1.29 -4.46
N GLY A 79 7.74 0.05 -4.06
CA GLY A 79 6.66 -0.73 -3.46
C GLY A 79 6.30 -0.19 -2.09
N ASP A 80 5.06 -0.43 -1.68
CA ASP A 80 4.51 -0.07 -0.37
C ASP A 80 3.60 -1.19 0.12
N THR A 81 3.60 -1.41 1.43
CA THR A 81 2.68 -2.34 2.09
C THR A 81 1.33 -1.69 2.34
N ASP A 82 0.28 -2.12 1.62
CA ASP A 82 -1.05 -1.52 1.62
C ASP A 82 -1.65 -1.47 3.04
N PHE A 83 -1.84 -2.60 3.70
CA PHE A 83 -2.30 -2.65 5.09
C PHE A 83 -1.17 -3.08 6.03
N ASN A 84 -0.87 -2.24 7.03
CA ASN A 84 0.23 -2.47 7.96
C ASN A 84 -0.20 -3.26 9.22
N PHE A 85 -0.05 -4.57 9.16
CA PHE A 85 -0.22 -5.50 10.29
C PHE A 85 1.12 -6.01 10.83
N LYS A 86 2.19 -5.20 10.72
CA LYS A 86 3.52 -5.59 11.17
C LYS A 86 3.50 -5.97 12.65
N GLU A 87 4.01 -7.15 12.93
CA GLU A 87 4.50 -7.55 14.24
C GLU A 87 5.98 -7.18 14.32
N ASP A 88 6.34 -6.38 15.31
CA ASP A 88 7.71 -5.97 15.58
C ASP A 88 8.09 -6.57 16.92
N THR A 89 9.18 -7.32 16.94
CA THR A 89 9.68 -7.99 18.15
C THR A 89 10.60 -7.10 18.97
N SER A 90 10.88 -5.87 18.51
CA SER A 90 11.70 -4.92 19.26
C SER A 90 10.94 -4.37 20.47
N VAL A 91 11.62 -4.32 21.61
CA VAL A 91 11.03 -3.95 22.91
C VAL A 91 10.68 -2.45 23.00
N GLU A 92 11.19 -1.64 22.06
CA GLU A 92 11.14 -0.18 22.13
C GLU A 92 9.81 0.42 21.65
N LYS A 93 9.02 -0.29 20.83
CA LYS A 93 7.76 0.22 20.28
C LYS A 93 6.70 -0.88 20.15
N ILE A 94 5.48 -0.59 20.63
CA ILE A 94 4.32 -1.45 20.37
C ILE A 94 4.08 -1.50 18.86
N SER A 95 4.10 -2.71 18.30
CA SER A 95 3.87 -2.99 16.88
C SER A 95 2.44 -2.65 16.46
N LYS A 96 2.16 -2.61 15.15
CA LYS A 96 0.78 -2.37 14.67
C LYS A 96 -0.12 -3.55 15.03
N TYR A 97 0.38 -4.77 14.87
CA TYR A 97 -0.31 -5.99 15.26
C TYR A 97 -0.73 -5.93 16.74
N GLU A 98 0.19 -5.59 17.65
CA GLU A 98 -0.10 -5.54 19.09
C GLU A 98 -1.10 -4.42 19.45
N LYS A 99 -1.10 -3.30 18.70
CA LYS A 99 -2.12 -2.25 18.89
C LYS A 99 -3.51 -2.75 18.52
N PHE A 100 -3.65 -3.44 17.39
CA PHE A 100 -4.92 -4.03 16.99
C PHE A 100 -5.40 -5.08 17.99
N ARG A 101 -4.49 -5.96 18.44
CA ARG A 101 -4.79 -6.98 19.44
C ARG A 101 -5.33 -6.37 20.73
N LYS A 102 -4.68 -5.31 21.25
CA LYS A 102 -5.13 -4.63 22.48
C LYS A 102 -6.53 -4.04 22.38
N LEU A 103 -6.90 -3.48 21.23
CA LEU A 103 -8.25 -2.96 20.99
C LEU A 103 -9.30 -4.08 20.99
N LEU A 104 -8.97 -5.24 20.42
CA LEU A 104 -9.85 -6.41 20.46
C LEU A 104 -10.01 -6.98 21.87
N GLU A 105 -8.92 -7.03 22.67
CA GLU A 105 -8.92 -7.56 24.04
C GLU A 105 -9.69 -6.67 25.04
N GLN A 106 -9.81 -5.37 24.76
CA GLN A 106 -10.58 -4.44 25.60
C GLN A 106 -12.09 -4.67 25.53
N GLU A 107 -12.53 -5.46 24.56
CA GLU A 107 -13.93 -5.78 24.31
C GLU A 107 -14.15 -7.29 24.42
N ASN A 108 -15.39 -7.71 24.70
CA ASN A 108 -15.75 -9.14 24.75
C ASN A 108 -15.94 -9.71 23.34
N ILE A 109 -14.94 -9.52 22.47
CA ILE A 109 -14.97 -9.89 21.06
C ILE A 109 -14.84 -11.40 20.89
N ASP A 110 -15.53 -11.92 19.86
CA ASP A 110 -15.47 -13.31 19.47
C ASP A 110 -14.03 -13.75 19.14
N SER A 111 -13.61 -14.88 19.72
CA SER A 111 -12.31 -15.53 19.47
C SER A 111 -11.94 -15.67 17.99
N LYS A 112 -12.92 -15.79 17.08
CA LYS A 112 -12.66 -15.87 15.64
C LYS A 112 -11.97 -14.64 15.06
N GLU A 113 -12.17 -13.46 15.66
CA GLU A 113 -11.59 -12.21 15.18
C GLU A 113 -10.07 -12.15 15.44
N PHE A 114 -9.58 -12.80 16.50
CA PHE A 114 -8.14 -13.01 16.71
C PHE A 114 -7.54 -13.89 15.60
N GLY A 115 -8.29 -14.88 15.13
CA GLY A 115 -7.90 -15.69 13.97
C GLY A 115 -7.77 -14.86 12.68
N LYS A 116 -8.64 -13.86 12.48
CA LYS A 116 -8.51 -12.91 11.36
C LYS A 116 -7.30 -11.99 11.54
N LEU A 117 -7.00 -11.55 12.76
CA LEU A 117 -5.82 -10.73 13.02
C LEU A 117 -4.52 -11.49 12.68
N GLU A 118 -4.45 -12.78 13.04
CA GLU A 118 -3.34 -13.66 12.64
C GLU A 118 -3.25 -13.86 11.13
N LEU A 119 -4.39 -13.95 10.42
CA LEU A 119 -4.39 -13.95 8.96
C LEU A 119 -3.84 -12.63 8.41
N CYS A 120 -4.22 -11.50 8.99
CA CYS A 120 -3.74 -10.18 8.57
C CYS A 120 -2.24 -10.02 8.78
N LYS A 121 -1.71 -10.50 9.91
CA LYS A 121 -0.26 -10.58 10.18
C LYS A 121 0.47 -11.35 9.09
N ARG A 122 -0.02 -12.55 8.75
CA ARG A 122 0.60 -13.40 7.71
C ARG A 122 0.58 -12.78 6.32
N ASN A 123 -0.46 -12.00 5.98
CA ASN A 123 -0.53 -11.31 4.70
C ASN A 123 0.27 -10.00 4.65
N HIS A 124 0.83 -9.53 5.78
CA HIS A 124 1.51 -8.23 5.85
C HIS A 124 2.60 -8.07 4.78
N HIS A 125 3.49 -9.05 4.63
CA HIS A 125 4.53 -9.05 3.61
C HIS A 125 4.24 -10.04 2.47
N THR A 126 3.09 -9.90 1.83
CA THR A 126 2.71 -10.76 0.69
C THR A 126 2.42 -9.92 -0.55
N LEU A 127 2.51 -10.52 -1.74
CA LEU A 127 2.31 -9.79 -3.00
C LEU A 127 0.89 -9.20 -3.11
N VAL A 128 -0.11 -9.86 -2.54
CA VAL A 128 -1.49 -9.32 -2.47
C VAL A 128 -1.61 -8.08 -1.57
N ASN A 129 -0.61 -7.79 -0.74
CA ASN A 129 -0.60 -6.61 0.13
C ASN A 129 0.43 -5.56 -0.31
N PHE A 130 1.02 -5.71 -1.51
CA PHE A 130 2.01 -4.78 -2.05
C PHE A 130 1.48 -4.05 -3.28
N SER A 131 1.59 -2.73 -3.29
CA SER A 131 1.33 -1.89 -4.46
C SER A 131 2.53 -1.00 -4.75
N LEU A 132 2.65 -0.49 -5.96
CA LEU A 132 3.53 0.66 -6.20
C LEU A 132 2.96 1.90 -5.51
N MET A 133 3.84 2.79 -5.07
CA MET A 133 3.47 4.08 -4.48
C MET A 133 4.50 5.14 -4.88
N PRO A 134 4.04 6.37 -5.18
CA PRO A 134 4.95 7.50 -5.35
C PRO A 134 5.79 7.79 -4.12
N ARG A 135 7.11 7.76 -4.32
CA ARG A 135 8.07 8.32 -3.37
C ARG A 135 8.20 9.82 -3.55
N THR A 136 8.14 10.30 -4.78
CA THR A 136 8.03 11.74 -5.07
C THR A 136 6.72 12.27 -4.47
N GLY A 137 6.80 13.32 -3.66
CA GLY A 137 5.67 13.82 -2.87
C GLY A 137 5.47 13.10 -1.52
N GLY A 138 6.24 12.04 -1.22
CA GLY A 138 6.27 11.39 0.09
C GLY A 138 4.96 10.71 0.48
N MET A 139 4.27 10.04 -0.45
CA MET A 139 2.94 9.46 -0.19
C MET A 139 2.98 8.33 0.85
N ASN A 140 4.07 7.58 0.94
CA ASN A 140 4.28 6.59 1.99
C ASN A 140 4.25 7.24 3.39
N SER A 141 4.89 8.40 3.52
CA SER A 141 4.90 9.18 4.76
C SER A 141 3.54 9.81 5.04
N PHE A 142 2.84 10.27 3.99
CA PHE A 142 1.49 10.82 4.09
C PHE A 142 0.49 9.79 4.60
N LYS A 143 0.48 8.57 4.05
CA LYS A 143 -0.31 7.44 4.54
C LYS A 143 -0.06 7.14 6.02
N GLY A 144 1.19 7.29 6.48
CA GLY A 144 1.55 7.13 7.89
C GLY A 144 1.12 8.28 8.82
N THR A 145 0.55 9.38 8.29
CA THR A 145 0.13 10.52 9.11
C THR A 145 -1.33 10.47 9.58
N PHE A 146 -2.12 9.54 9.07
CA PHE A 146 -3.51 9.36 9.52
C PHE A 146 -3.55 8.70 10.89
N LYS A 147 -3.70 9.55 11.91
CA LYS A 147 -3.91 9.17 13.31
C LYS A 147 -5.38 8.76 13.49
N GLY A 148 -5.64 7.74 14.31
CA GLY A 148 -6.98 7.54 14.86
C GLY A 148 -7.40 8.72 15.75
N GLU A 149 -8.70 8.84 16.07
CA GLU A 149 -9.22 9.88 16.98
C GLU A 149 -8.50 9.92 18.33
N ASN A 150 -8.00 8.78 18.80
CA ASN A 150 -6.99 8.73 19.85
C ASN A 150 -5.62 9.04 19.22
N GLU A 151 -5.17 10.30 19.34
CA GLU A 151 -3.97 10.92 18.74
C GLU A 151 -2.64 10.15 18.91
N ASN A 152 -2.65 9.03 19.62
CA ASN A 152 -1.49 8.20 19.95
C ASN A 152 -1.12 7.15 18.89
N PHE A 153 -2.00 6.81 17.95
CA PHE A 153 -1.74 5.72 17.00
C PHE A 153 -2.01 6.08 15.53
N CYS A 154 -0.95 6.02 14.72
CA CYS A 154 -1.08 5.85 13.27
C CYS A 154 -1.15 4.36 12.96
N PHE A 155 -1.97 3.96 11.98
CA PHE A 155 -2.11 2.56 11.54
C PHE A 155 -1.65 2.32 10.09
N ASP A 156 -1.20 3.37 9.39
CA ASP A 156 -0.74 3.34 7.98
C ASP A 156 -1.81 2.73 7.07
N ARG A 157 -2.98 3.35 7.11
CA ARG A 157 -4.23 2.83 6.56
C ARG A 157 -4.38 3.12 5.08
N PHE A 158 -4.42 2.06 4.28
CA PHE A 158 -4.68 2.13 2.83
C PHE A 158 -6.00 2.83 2.51
N ASP A 159 -7.05 2.52 3.27
CA ASP A 159 -8.39 3.07 3.06
C ASP A 159 -8.47 4.56 3.36
N SER A 160 -7.87 5.03 4.45
CA SER A 160 -7.73 6.47 4.71
C SER A 160 -6.91 7.18 3.63
N PHE A 161 -5.88 6.52 3.10
CA PHE A 161 -5.12 7.05 1.97
C PHE A 161 -5.98 7.20 0.70
N VAL A 162 -6.76 6.18 0.33
CA VAL A 162 -7.71 6.24 -0.81
C VAL A 162 -8.77 7.32 -0.61
N TYR A 163 -9.31 7.47 0.61
CA TYR A 163 -10.24 8.57 0.93
C TYR A 163 -9.64 9.95 0.65
N ASN A 164 -8.37 10.17 0.99
CA ASN A 164 -7.71 11.46 0.75
C ASN A 164 -7.39 11.69 -0.73
N LEU A 165 -7.03 10.64 -1.47
CA LEU A 165 -6.95 10.72 -2.93
C LEU A 165 -8.31 11.08 -3.54
N ASN A 166 -9.40 10.50 -3.05
CA ASN A 166 -10.74 10.86 -3.51
C ASN A 166 -11.07 12.34 -3.23
N ASN A 167 -10.67 12.89 -2.08
CA ASN A 167 -10.83 14.32 -1.79
C ASN A 167 -10.01 15.19 -2.77
N PHE A 168 -8.80 14.76 -3.15
CA PHE A 168 -8.02 15.44 -4.18
C PHE A 168 -8.78 15.48 -5.52
N TYR A 169 -9.30 14.35 -6.00
CA TYR A 169 -10.01 14.29 -7.29
C TYR A 169 -11.38 14.99 -7.28
N CYS A 170 -12.17 14.84 -6.21
CA CYS A 170 -13.57 15.32 -6.19
C CYS A 170 -13.76 16.69 -5.54
N LYS A 171 -12.86 17.10 -4.64
CA LYS A 171 -12.98 18.35 -3.87
C LYS A 171 -11.82 19.31 -4.11
N SER A 172 -10.86 18.92 -4.95
CA SER A 172 -9.61 19.68 -5.17
C SER A 172 -8.87 19.98 -3.86
N ASP A 173 -8.95 19.06 -2.89
CA ASP A 173 -8.26 19.19 -1.61
C ASP A 173 -6.74 19.05 -1.82
N PRO A 174 -5.93 20.09 -1.53
CA PRO A 174 -4.49 20.07 -1.79
C PRO A 174 -3.71 19.28 -0.73
N LEU A 175 -4.36 18.73 0.29
CA LEU A 175 -3.69 18.11 1.45
C LEU A 175 -2.64 17.07 1.03
N ILE A 176 -2.94 16.21 0.05
CA ILE A 176 -2.01 15.16 -0.41
C ILE A 176 -0.80 15.71 -1.18
N ILE A 177 -0.95 16.86 -1.84
CA ILE A 177 0.11 17.52 -2.63
C ILE A 177 0.82 18.64 -1.83
N SER A 178 0.47 18.85 -0.56
CA SER A 178 1.09 19.88 0.30
C SER A 178 2.52 19.56 0.73
N ARG A 179 3.02 18.36 0.40
CA ARG A 179 4.35 17.84 0.76
C ARG A 179 5.44 18.40 -0.17
N PRO A 180 6.73 18.32 0.21
CA PRO A 180 7.84 18.60 -0.70
C PRO A 180 7.70 17.82 -2.01
N ASN A 181 8.01 18.46 -3.13
CA ASN A 181 7.82 17.92 -4.48
C ASN A 181 6.35 17.68 -4.88
N GLY A 182 5.39 18.25 -4.15
CA GLY A 182 3.96 18.16 -4.40
C GLY A 182 3.51 18.51 -5.81
N LYS A 183 4.14 19.48 -6.47
CA LYS A 183 3.86 19.84 -7.88
C LYS A 183 4.11 18.69 -8.87
N TYR A 184 5.12 17.85 -8.60
CA TYR A 184 5.40 16.69 -9.45
C TYR A 184 4.41 15.57 -9.16
N LEU A 185 4.04 15.42 -7.88
CA LEU A 185 2.98 14.50 -7.47
C LEU A 185 1.63 14.88 -8.09
N GLU A 186 1.25 16.15 -8.07
CA GLU A 186 0.03 16.66 -8.70
C GLU A 186 0.01 16.33 -10.20
N LYS A 187 1.13 16.55 -10.90
CA LYS A 187 1.26 16.20 -12.33
C LYS A 187 1.07 14.70 -12.58
N PHE A 188 1.60 13.86 -11.70
CA PHE A 188 1.44 12.41 -11.76
C PHE A 188 -0.01 12.00 -11.49
N LEU A 189 -0.64 12.50 -10.43
CA LEU A 189 -2.04 12.21 -10.09
C LEU A 189 -3.01 12.73 -11.16
N SER A 190 -2.69 13.85 -11.81
CA SER A 190 -3.48 14.40 -12.92
C SER A 190 -3.46 13.55 -14.19
N ALA A 191 -2.62 12.50 -14.26
CA ALA A 191 -2.66 11.53 -15.36
C ALA A 191 -3.77 10.49 -15.21
N PHE A 192 -4.43 10.41 -14.06
CA PHE A 192 -5.59 9.55 -13.81
C PHE A 192 -6.87 10.37 -13.89
N GLU A 193 -7.94 9.78 -14.41
CA GLU A 193 -9.21 10.50 -14.60
C GLU A 193 -9.91 10.82 -13.28
N ASN A 194 -9.83 9.91 -12.30
CA ASN A 194 -10.48 9.99 -11.00
C ASN A 194 -9.92 8.90 -10.06
N ILE A 195 -10.51 8.79 -8.86
CA ILE A 195 -10.10 7.78 -7.88
C ILE A 195 -10.25 6.34 -8.38
N TYR A 196 -11.29 6.03 -9.16
CA TYR A 196 -11.52 4.68 -9.67
C TYR A 196 -10.45 4.28 -10.67
N ASP A 197 -10.03 5.21 -11.54
CA ASP A 197 -8.93 4.97 -12.48
C ASP A 197 -7.60 4.77 -11.74
N TYR A 198 -7.32 5.56 -10.71
CA TYR A 198 -6.15 5.35 -9.86
C TYR A 198 -6.18 3.98 -9.17
N CYS A 199 -7.28 3.62 -8.49
CA CYS A 199 -7.40 2.35 -7.79
C CYS A 199 -7.35 1.14 -8.73
N ARG A 200 -7.92 1.25 -9.94
CA ARG A 200 -7.77 0.24 -10.99
C ARG A 200 -6.30 0.03 -11.33
N VAL A 201 -5.58 1.11 -11.62
CA VAL A 201 -4.19 1.01 -12.08
C VAL A 201 -3.23 0.61 -10.97
N PHE A 202 -3.28 1.31 -9.83
CA PHE A 202 -2.29 1.17 -8.77
C PHE A 202 -2.63 0.10 -7.74
N ASN A 203 -3.92 -0.18 -7.52
CA ASN A 203 -4.37 -1.13 -6.50
C ASN A 203 -5.07 -2.36 -7.09
N PHE A 204 -5.23 -2.42 -8.41
CA PHE A 204 -5.89 -3.53 -9.13
C PHE A 204 -7.34 -3.76 -8.67
N ILE A 205 -8.06 -2.66 -8.44
CA ILE A 205 -9.47 -2.67 -8.02
C ILE A 205 -10.34 -2.10 -9.15
N ASP A 206 -10.98 -2.97 -9.92
CA ASP A 206 -11.97 -2.57 -10.95
C ASP A 206 -13.40 -2.42 -10.39
N ASP A 207 -13.65 -2.98 -9.20
CA ASP A 207 -14.95 -2.93 -8.52
C ASP A 207 -15.18 -1.54 -7.89
N ARG A 208 -16.03 -0.72 -8.52
CA ARG A 208 -16.36 0.61 -8.04
C ARG A 208 -17.10 0.60 -6.71
N ASP A 209 -17.96 -0.37 -6.47
CA ASP A 209 -18.69 -0.48 -5.20
C ASP A 209 -17.71 -0.78 -4.05
N PHE A 210 -16.68 -1.58 -4.34
CA PHE A 210 -15.60 -1.81 -3.38
C PHE A 210 -14.74 -0.56 -3.15
N VAL A 211 -14.43 0.21 -4.20
CA VAL A 211 -13.74 1.52 -4.05
C VAL A 211 -14.56 2.48 -3.19
N ASP A 212 -15.88 2.55 -3.42
CA ASP A 212 -16.79 3.38 -2.62
C ASP A 212 -16.80 2.95 -1.15
N ARG A 213 -16.79 1.65 -0.88
CA ARG A 213 -16.65 1.11 0.47
C ARG A 213 -15.32 1.50 1.11
N ILE A 214 -14.19 1.39 0.41
CA ILE A 214 -12.87 1.82 0.90
C ILE A 214 -12.91 3.31 1.27
N ILE A 215 -13.45 4.16 0.41
CA ILE A 215 -13.57 5.61 0.65
C ILE A 215 -14.44 5.91 1.87
N LYS A 216 -15.54 5.17 2.05
CA LYS A 216 -16.45 5.31 3.19
C LYS A 216 -15.77 4.90 4.50
N GLU A 217 -15.10 3.75 4.52
CA GLU A 217 -14.44 3.23 5.72
C GLU A 217 -13.17 4.03 6.07
N GLY A 218 -12.47 4.57 5.07
CA GLY A 218 -11.28 5.40 5.24
C GLY A 218 -11.51 6.71 5.98
N GLN A 219 -12.77 7.18 6.07
CA GLN A 219 -13.19 8.34 6.86
C GLN A 219 -13.26 8.04 8.36
N GLN A 220 -13.51 6.79 8.71
CA GLN A 220 -13.80 6.40 10.09
C GLN A 220 -12.49 6.06 10.79
N PRO A 221 -12.21 6.57 11.99
CA PRO A 221 -10.99 6.25 12.75
C PRO A 221 -10.96 4.77 13.19
N ILE A 222 -9.82 4.35 13.75
CA ILE A 222 -9.75 3.10 14.54
C ILE A 222 -9.55 3.49 15.99
N SER A 223 -10.59 3.23 16.79
CA SER A 223 -10.67 3.64 18.19
C SER A 223 -11.00 2.48 19.14
N ASN A 224 -11.58 1.40 18.61
CA ASN A 224 -12.18 0.31 19.38
C ASN A 224 -12.08 -1.03 18.61
N GLY A 225 -12.52 -2.14 19.20
CA GLY A 225 -12.44 -3.49 18.63
C GLY A 225 -13.24 -3.65 17.34
N GLU A 226 -14.45 -3.11 17.27
CA GLU A 226 -15.29 -3.10 16.06
C GLU A 226 -14.62 -2.38 14.88
N ASP A 227 -13.92 -1.28 15.13
CA ASP A 227 -13.15 -0.59 14.09
C ASP A 227 -11.98 -1.45 13.57
N VAL A 228 -11.35 -2.23 14.46
CA VAL A 228 -10.31 -3.19 14.06
C VAL A 228 -10.91 -4.28 13.18
N ILE A 229 -12.06 -4.83 13.57
CA ILE A 229 -12.77 -5.86 12.78
C ILE A 229 -13.13 -5.32 11.39
N ARG A 230 -13.64 -4.09 11.30
CA ARG A 230 -13.91 -3.42 10.03
C ARG A 230 -12.66 -3.35 9.15
N CYS A 231 -11.55 -2.85 9.71
CA CYS A 231 -10.26 -2.76 9.00
C CYS A 231 -9.74 -4.13 8.52
N MET A 232 -9.80 -5.16 9.37
CA MET A 232 -9.37 -6.52 9.01
C MET A 232 -10.22 -7.11 7.88
N ASN A 233 -11.55 -6.96 7.96
CA ASN A 233 -12.44 -7.45 6.91
C ASN A 233 -12.18 -6.73 5.59
N LEU A 234 -11.99 -5.41 5.61
CA LEU A 234 -11.65 -4.64 4.40
C LEU A 234 -10.32 -5.09 3.77
N ALA A 235 -9.29 -5.32 4.58
CA ALA A 235 -8.00 -5.82 4.11
C ALA A 235 -8.12 -7.22 3.48
N ILE A 236 -8.85 -8.13 4.12
CA ILE A 236 -9.09 -9.49 3.62
C ILE A 236 -9.82 -9.45 2.27
N ASP A 237 -10.88 -8.65 2.17
CA ASP A 237 -11.65 -8.50 0.92
C ASP A 237 -10.78 -7.92 -0.19
N TYR A 238 -9.98 -6.89 0.10
CA TYR A 238 -9.02 -6.31 -0.85
C TYR A 238 -8.02 -7.34 -1.35
N TRP A 239 -7.41 -8.12 -0.46
CA TRP A 239 -6.46 -9.17 -0.86
C TRP A 239 -7.10 -10.24 -1.74
N ASN A 240 -8.37 -10.61 -1.48
CA ASN A 240 -9.10 -11.56 -2.30
C ASN A 240 -9.35 -11.00 -3.71
N ILE A 241 -9.74 -9.74 -3.83
CA ILE A 241 -9.94 -9.05 -5.11
C ILE A 241 -8.64 -9.02 -5.92
N LYS A 242 -7.54 -8.62 -5.27
CA LYS A 242 -6.24 -8.50 -5.93
C LYS A 242 -5.65 -9.84 -6.33
N GLU A 243 -5.79 -10.86 -5.49
CA GLU A 243 -5.41 -12.24 -5.82
C GLU A 243 -6.18 -12.77 -7.02
N LYS A 244 -7.50 -12.54 -7.06
CA LYS A 244 -8.34 -12.91 -8.20
C LYS A 244 -7.86 -12.22 -9.47
N TYR A 245 -7.63 -10.90 -9.41
CA TYR A 245 -7.09 -10.15 -10.54
C TYR A 245 -5.78 -10.75 -11.04
N PHE A 246 -4.84 -11.04 -10.13
CA PHE A 246 -3.55 -11.63 -10.49
C PHE A 246 -3.67 -13.01 -11.10
N LEU A 247 -4.60 -13.85 -10.64
CA LEU A 247 -4.85 -15.18 -11.21
C LEU A 247 -5.47 -15.11 -12.61
N GLU A 248 -6.34 -14.13 -12.87
CA GLU A 248 -7.02 -13.93 -14.14
C GLU A 248 -6.12 -13.31 -15.22
N HIS A 249 -5.07 -12.58 -14.80
CA HIS A 249 -4.17 -11.83 -15.68
C HIS A 249 -2.74 -12.39 -15.67
N LEU A 250 -2.57 -13.62 -15.16
CA LEU A 250 -1.32 -14.33 -15.26
C LEU A 250 -1.24 -15.02 -16.63
N ASP A 251 -0.30 -14.59 -17.46
CA ASP A 251 0.02 -15.25 -18.73
C ASP A 251 0.72 -16.61 -18.52
#